data_AF-A0A4Y2EET5-F1
#
_entry.id   AF-A0A4Y2EET5-F1
#
_cell.length_a   1.000
_cell.length_b   1.000
_cell.length_c   1.000
_cell.angle_alpha   90.00
_cell.angle_beta   90.00
_cell.angle_gamma   90.00
#
_symmetry.space_group_name_H-M   'P 1'
#
loop_
_entity.id
_entity.type
_entity.pdbx_description
1 polymer ?
#
loop_
_entity_poly.entity_id
_entity_poly.type
_entity_poly.pdbx_seq_one_letter_code
_entity_poly.pdbx_strand_id
1 'polypeptide(L)'
;MAQSPRRLFRQLMRRPISQRRHQKRRPFLSPKPLSYLKSEIRSTDLSIWQDNGKTGRRTHDIVPGVSIKPVEWNKEQLMFVTGYGPFPSYLHRFNLRKHDNCSCGEKGDPMHYATKCRFTLS
;
A
#
# COMPACT_ATOMS: atom_id res chain seq x y z
N MET A 1 -31.67 -22.04 37.65
CA MET A 1 -30.96 -22.91 36.68
C MET A 1 -30.54 -22.08 35.48
N ALA A 2 -29.26 -21.72 35.37
CA ALA A 2 -28.75 -20.84 34.33
C ALA A 2 -28.62 -21.58 32.99
N GLN A 3 -29.08 -20.98 31.89
CA GLN A 3 -28.98 -21.59 30.56
C GLN A 3 -27.53 -21.53 30.04
N SER A 4 -27.08 -22.64 29.45
CA SER A 4 -25.74 -22.75 28.85
C SER A 4 -25.49 -21.66 27.80
N PRO A 5 -24.30 -21.04 27.76
CA PRO A 5 -23.92 -20.02 26.77
C PRO A 5 -24.14 -20.46 25.31
N ARG A 6 -24.07 -21.77 25.04
CA ARG A 6 -24.31 -22.35 23.72
C ARG A 6 -25.78 -22.27 23.28
N ARG A 7 -26.74 -22.27 24.22
CA ARG A 7 -28.17 -22.12 23.92
C ARG A 7 -28.52 -20.68 23.55
N LEU A 8 -27.93 -19.70 24.24
CA LEU A 8 -28.09 -18.27 23.91
C LEU A 8 -27.55 -17.95 22.51
N PHE A 9 -26.39 -18.53 22.14
CA PHE A 9 -25.79 -18.32 20.83
C PHE A 9 -26.67 -18.86 19.68
N ARG A 10 -27.33 -20.01 19.88
CA ARG A 10 -28.27 -20.57 18.89
C ARG A 10 -29.58 -19.76 18.77
N GLN A 11 -30.03 -19.10 19.83
CA GLN A 11 -31.21 -18.23 19.78
C GLN A 11 -30.92 -16.89 19.07
N LEU A 12 -29.72 -16.33 19.22
CA LEU A 12 -29.34 -15.07 18.56
C LEU A 12 -29.22 -15.19 17.04
N MET A 13 -28.83 -16.36 16.53
CA MET A 13 -28.66 -16.61 15.09
C MET A 13 -29.96 -16.99 14.36
N ARG A 14 -31.09 -17.09 15.07
CA ARG A 14 -32.43 -17.36 14.50
C ARG A 14 -33.30 -16.10 14.43
N ARG A 15 -32.75 -14.98 13.97
CA ARG A 15 -33.58 -13.84 13.57
C ARG A 15 -34.08 -14.08 12.14
N PRO A 16 -35.41 -14.05 11.89
CA PRO A 16 -35.95 -14.20 10.54
C PRO A 16 -35.38 -13.13 9.61
N ILE A 17 -34.93 -13.55 8.42
CA ILE A 17 -34.41 -12.66 7.36
C ILE A 17 -35.48 -11.65 6.90
N SER A 18 -36.76 -11.88 7.20
CA SER A 18 -37.90 -11.06 6.77
C SER A 18 -37.97 -9.65 7.38
N GLN A 19 -37.11 -9.29 8.35
CA GLN A 19 -37.11 -7.94 8.94
C GLN A 19 -35.97 -7.02 8.49
N ARG A 20 -35.14 -7.43 7.52
CA ARG A 20 -34.31 -6.45 6.81
C ARG A 20 -35.23 -5.61 5.92
N ARG A 21 -35.76 -4.51 6.45
CA ARG A 21 -36.21 -3.40 5.62
C ARG A 21 -35.03 -3.06 4.72
N HIS A 22 -35.14 -3.34 3.43
CA HIS A 22 -34.34 -2.69 2.43
C HIS A 22 -34.65 -1.20 2.56
N GLN A 23 -33.88 -0.50 3.39
CA GLN A 23 -33.73 0.93 3.22
C GLN A 23 -33.07 1.03 1.85
N LYS A 24 -33.90 1.26 0.82
CA LYS A 24 -33.43 1.67 -0.50
C LYS A 24 -32.51 2.83 -0.22
N ARG A 25 -31.19 2.59 -0.24
CA ARG A 25 -30.20 3.65 -0.11
C ARG A 25 -30.61 4.65 -1.17
N ARG A 26 -31.01 5.85 -0.74
CA ARG A 26 -31.33 6.92 -1.68
C ARG A 26 -30.14 6.97 -2.64
N PRO A 27 -30.34 6.86 -3.97
CA PRO A 27 -29.23 6.99 -4.87
C PRO A 27 -28.60 8.34 -4.54
N PHE A 28 -27.33 8.31 -4.13
CA PHE A 28 -26.54 9.52 -3.96
C PHE A 28 -26.45 10.15 -5.35
N LEU A 29 -27.47 10.92 -5.72
CA LEU A 29 -27.50 11.72 -6.91
C LEU A 29 -26.62 12.92 -6.61
N SER A 30 -25.32 12.73 -6.77
CA SER A 30 -24.40 13.84 -6.87
C SER A 30 -24.86 14.69 -8.07
N PRO A 31 -25.04 16.02 -7.90
CA PRO A 31 -25.34 16.91 -9.02
C PRO A 31 -24.20 16.96 -10.05
N LYS A 32 -23.00 16.50 -9.65
CA LYS A 32 -21.82 16.41 -10.51
C LYS A 32 -21.72 15.03 -11.16
N PRO A 33 -21.34 14.95 -12.45
CA PRO A 33 -21.13 13.68 -13.14
C PRO A 33 -20.01 12.88 -12.48
N LEU A 34 -20.08 11.55 -12.60
CA LEU A 34 -19.09 10.64 -12.01
C LEU A 34 -17.66 10.91 -12.52
N SER A 35 -17.53 11.36 -13.77
CA SER A 35 -16.24 11.75 -14.36
C SER A 35 -15.57 12.90 -13.61
N TYR A 36 -16.35 13.90 -13.22
CA TYR A 36 -15.89 15.05 -12.43
C TYR A 36 -15.45 14.59 -11.03
N LEU A 37 -16.24 13.74 -10.36
CA LEU A 37 -15.85 13.21 -9.05
C LEU A 37 -14.55 12.40 -9.14
N LYS A 38 -14.38 11.60 -10.20
CA LYS A 38 -13.15 10.85 -10.46
C LYS A 38 -11.94 11.76 -10.75
N SER A 39 -12.11 12.91 -11.39
CA SER A 39 -11.01 13.85 -11.60
C SER A 39 -10.64 14.58 -10.31
N GLU A 40 -11.62 14.95 -9.49
CA GLU A 40 -11.39 15.61 -8.20
C GLU A 40 -10.59 14.71 -7.26
N ILE A 41 -10.99 13.43 -7.12
CA ILE A 41 -10.28 12.43 -6.32
C ILE A 41 -8.84 12.27 -6.82
N ARG A 42 -8.65 12.07 -8.14
CA ARG A 42 -7.31 11.91 -8.71
C ARG A 42 -6.41 13.12 -8.48
N SER A 43 -6.95 14.33 -8.60
CA SER A 43 -6.20 15.57 -8.36
C SER A 43 -5.83 15.71 -6.88
N THR A 44 -6.74 15.34 -5.98
CA THR A 44 -6.54 15.42 -4.53
C THR A 44 -5.53 14.38 -4.06
N ASP A 45 -5.63 13.14 -4.55
CA ASP A 45 -4.66 12.08 -4.25
C ASP A 45 -3.25 12.47 -4.73
N LEU A 46 -3.16 13.11 -5.91
CA LEU A 46 -1.89 13.57 -6.47
C LEU A 46 -1.25 14.66 -5.60
N SER A 47 -2.02 15.66 -5.17
CA SER A 47 -1.50 16.73 -4.30
C SER A 47 -1.11 16.19 -2.93
N ILE A 48 -1.94 15.31 -2.34
CA ILE A 48 -1.63 14.63 -1.08
C ILE A 48 -0.33 13.85 -1.20
N TRP A 49 -0.11 13.13 -2.29
CA TRP A 49 1.13 12.38 -2.49
C TRP A 49 2.35 13.31 -2.56
N GLN A 50 2.25 14.41 -3.30
CA GLN A 50 3.33 15.39 -3.45
C GLN A 50 3.64 16.10 -2.12
N ASP A 51 2.62 16.42 -1.33
CA ASP A 51 2.78 17.13 -0.05
C ASP A 51 3.20 16.19 1.11
N ASN A 52 2.80 14.92 1.07
CA ASN A 52 3.04 13.95 2.16
C ASN A 52 4.26 13.06 1.92
N GLY A 53 5.46 13.67 1.92
CA GLY A 53 6.74 12.95 1.86
C GLY A 53 7.08 12.05 3.07
N LYS A 54 6.17 11.79 4.03
CA LYS A 54 6.49 11.11 5.30
C LYS A 54 6.54 9.58 5.23
N THR A 55 5.65 8.93 4.47
CA THR A 55 5.52 7.46 4.42
C THR A 55 6.31 6.82 3.27
N GLY A 56 6.87 7.63 2.37
CA GLY A 56 7.52 7.18 1.13
C GLY A 56 8.79 7.96 0.74
N ARG A 57 9.53 8.55 1.71
CA ARG A 57 10.69 9.42 1.47
C ARG A 57 11.58 8.95 0.31
N ARG A 58 12.01 7.68 0.31
CA ARG A 58 12.89 7.15 -0.73
C ARG A 58 12.31 7.26 -2.15
N THR A 59 11.05 6.93 -2.35
CA THR A 59 10.42 7.04 -3.67
C THR A 59 10.31 8.49 -4.09
N HIS A 60 10.00 9.40 -3.15
CA HIS A 60 10.00 10.85 -3.40
C HIS A 60 11.41 11.40 -3.67
N ASP A 61 12.45 10.91 -2.99
CA ASP A 61 13.83 11.35 -3.16
C ASP A 61 14.37 10.97 -4.57
N ILE A 62 13.90 9.86 -5.14
CA ILE A 62 14.29 9.41 -6.49
C ILE A 62 13.35 9.99 -7.56
N VAL A 63 12.05 10.09 -7.26
CA VAL A 63 11.00 10.56 -8.16
C VAL A 63 10.24 11.69 -7.46
N PRO A 64 10.76 12.94 -7.51
CA PRO A 64 10.16 14.07 -6.79
C PRO A 64 8.80 14.50 -7.35
N GLY A 65 8.50 14.13 -8.61
CA GLY A 65 7.23 14.42 -9.25
C GLY A 65 6.64 13.17 -9.88
N VAL A 66 5.43 12.81 -9.47
CA VAL A 66 4.64 11.75 -10.12
C VAL A 66 3.54 12.37 -10.96
N SER A 67 3.12 11.64 -11.99
CA SER A 67 1.96 11.99 -12.80
C SER A 67 0.95 10.85 -12.73
N ILE A 68 -0.32 11.16 -13.01
CA ILE A 68 -1.38 10.14 -13.11
C ILE A 68 -1.20 9.27 -14.37
N LYS A 69 -0.39 9.72 -15.33
CA LYS A 69 -0.11 8.93 -16.53
C LYS A 69 0.74 7.73 -16.13
N PRO A 70 0.37 6.51 -16.54
CA PRO A 70 1.21 5.36 -16.32
C PRO A 70 2.54 5.61 -17.03
N VAL A 71 3.62 5.55 -16.27
CA VAL A 71 4.96 5.51 -16.84
C VAL A 71 5.32 4.04 -17.03
N GLU A 72 5.95 3.73 -18.15
CA GLU A 72 6.42 2.37 -18.43
C GLU A 72 7.76 2.15 -17.71
N TRP A 73 7.66 1.75 -16.43
CA TRP A 73 8.80 1.33 -15.65
C TRP A 73 9.09 -0.14 -15.94
N ASN A 74 10.36 -0.47 -16.22
CA ASN A 74 10.75 -1.87 -16.22
C ASN A 74 10.72 -2.42 -14.77
N LYS A 75 10.72 -3.74 -14.65
CA LYS A 75 10.58 -4.42 -13.36
C LYS A 75 11.74 -4.06 -12.41
N GLU A 76 12.94 -3.92 -12.96
CA GLU A 76 14.17 -3.64 -12.21
C GLU A 76 14.16 -2.23 -11.63
N GLN A 77 13.73 -1.24 -12.40
CA GLN A 77 13.58 0.16 -11.97
C GLN A 77 12.49 0.27 -10.90
N LEU A 78 11.36 -0.42 -11.08
CA LEU A 78 10.29 -0.44 -10.08
C LEU A 78 10.79 -1.04 -8.76
N MET A 79 11.50 -2.16 -8.81
CA MET A 79 12.12 -2.79 -7.64
C MET A 79 13.12 -1.85 -6.97
N PHE A 80 13.96 -1.17 -7.75
CA PHE A 80 14.94 -0.21 -7.24
C PHE A 80 14.27 0.96 -6.51
N VAL A 81 13.31 1.65 -7.14
CA VAL A 81 12.67 2.86 -6.60
C VAL A 81 11.79 2.58 -5.40
N THR A 82 11.08 1.45 -5.40
CA THR A 82 10.29 1.02 -4.24
C THR A 82 11.17 0.43 -3.14
N GLY A 83 12.43 0.10 -3.46
CA GLY A 83 13.32 -0.69 -2.63
C GLY A 83 12.82 -2.11 -2.37
N TYR A 84 11.93 -2.60 -3.24
CA TYR A 84 11.43 -3.95 -3.24
C TYR A 84 12.42 -4.91 -3.89
N GLY A 85 12.40 -6.18 -3.48
CA GLY A 85 13.15 -7.24 -4.17
C GLY A 85 14.19 -7.94 -3.30
N PRO A 86 15.25 -8.51 -3.90
CA PRO A 86 16.25 -9.31 -3.19
C PRO A 86 17.25 -8.45 -2.41
N PHE A 87 16.85 -7.26 -1.96
CA PHE A 87 17.69 -6.40 -1.15
C PHE A 87 17.65 -6.87 0.32
N PRO A 88 18.82 -7.08 0.97
CA PRO A 88 18.88 -7.47 2.37
C PRO A 88 18.04 -6.58 3.30
N SER A 89 18.05 -5.26 3.08
CA SER A 89 17.23 -4.30 3.83
C SER A 89 15.71 -4.49 3.66
N TYR A 90 15.27 -4.89 2.47
CA TYR A 90 13.87 -5.21 2.22
C TYR A 90 13.47 -6.51 2.95
N LEU A 91 14.27 -7.56 2.78
CA LEU A 91 14.02 -8.86 3.42
C LEU A 91 14.03 -8.79 4.95
N HIS A 92 14.95 -7.99 5.52
CA HIS A 92 15.01 -7.76 6.96
C HIS A 92 13.76 -7.06 7.50
N ARG A 93 13.23 -6.05 6.78
CA ARG A 93 11.99 -5.34 7.16
C ARG A 93 10.79 -6.28 7.31
N PHE A 94 10.73 -7.35 6.52
CA PHE A 94 9.67 -8.37 6.55
C PHE A 94 10.03 -9.61 7.38
N ASN A 95 11.09 -9.54 8.18
CA ASN A 95 11.59 -10.65 9.00
C ASN A 95 11.91 -11.93 8.20
N LEU A 96 12.18 -11.80 6.89
CA LEU A 96 12.62 -12.90 6.03
C LEU A 96 14.12 -13.17 6.16
N ARG A 97 14.87 -12.20 6.70
CA ARG A 97 16.31 -12.31 6.98
C ARG A 97 16.63 -11.65 8.33
N LYS A 98 17.63 -12.18 9.04
CA LYS A 98 18.03 -11.70 10.37
C LYS A 98 18.78 -10.36 10.38
N HIS A 99 19.45 -10.01 9.29
CA HIS A 99 20.26 -8.80 9.17
C HIS A 99 20.03 -8.12 7.82
N ASP A 100 20.22 -6.81 7.77
CA ASP A 100 20.05 -6.00 6.56
C ASP A 100 21.36 -5.77 5.78
N ASN A 101 22.43 -6.47 6.12
CA ASN A 101 23.75 -6.26 5.54
C ASN A 101 23.93 -6.94 4.16
N CYS A 102 24.65 -6.25 3.28
CA CYS A 102 25.27 -6.79 2.07
C CYS A 102 26.44 -7.71 2.43
N SER A 103 26.83 -8.60 1.51
CA SER A 103 28.03 -9.44 1.64
C SER A 103 29.34 -8.64 1.78
N CYS A 104 29.34 -7.34 1.48
CA CYS A 104 30.49 -6.47 1.71
C CYS A 104 30.52 -5.84 3.12
N GLY A 105 29.57 -6.14 3.99
CA GLY A 105 29.49 -5.66 5.38
C GLY A 105 28.59 -4.45 5.59
N GLU A 106 28.40 -3.61 4.57
CA GLU A 106 27.55 -2.41 4.59
C GLU A 106 26.06 -2.74 4.50
N LYS A 107 25.19 -1.74 4.71
CA LYS A 107 23.74 -1.90 4.56
C LYS A 107 23.35 -2.30 3.13
N GLY A 108 22.64 -3.41 2.98
CA GLY A 108 22.16 -3.94 1.70
C GLY A 108 20.87 -3.28 1.24
N ASP A 109 20.91 -1.98 0.98
CA ASP A 109 19.82 -1.25 0.33
C ASP A 109 20.10 -1.03 -1.17
N PRO A 110 19.06 -0.74 -1.99
CA PRO A 110 19.24 -0.59 -3.43
C PRO A 110 20.29 0.47 -3.79
N MET A 111 20.35 1.57 -3.05
CA MET A 111 21.29 2.65 -3.32
C MET A 111 22.74 2.20 -3.11
N HIS A 112 23.00 1.44 -2.04
CA HIS A 112 24.30 0.84 -1.82
C HIS A 112 24.73 -0.04 -3.00
N TYR A 113 23.84 -0.91 -3.50
CA TYR A 113 24.13 -1.74 -4.67
C TYR A 113 24.37 -0.92 -5.95
N ALA A 114 23.66 0.18 -6.16
CA ALA A 114 23.85 1.00 -7.37
C ALA A 114 25.11 1.89 -7.33
N THR A 115 25.61 2.26 -6.15
CA THR A 115 26.62 3.33 -6.05
C THR A 115 27.89 2.99 -5.27
N LYS A 116 27.86 1.98 -4.41
CA LYS A 116 28.95 1.71 -3.44
C LYS A 116 29.42 0.26 -3.38
N CYS A 117 28.57 -0.69 -3.74
CA CYS A 117 28.89 -2.10 -3.57
C CYS A 117 29.95 -2.56 -4.57
N ARG A 118 31.11 -2.97 -4.05
CA ARG A 118 32.23 -3.51 -4.85
C ARG A 118 31.89 -4.75 -5.69
N PHE A 119 30.76 -5.41 -5.42
CA PHE A 119 30.33 -6.60 -6.15
C PHE A 119 29.42 -6.28 -7.35
N THR A 120 28.96 -5.03 -7.47
CA THR A 120 28.13 -4.55 -8.59
C THR A 120 28.78 -3.40 -9.35
N LEU A 121 29.73 -2.70 -8.73
CA LEU A 121 30.64 -1.78 -9.42
C LEU A 121 31.70 -2.61 -10.14
N SER A 122 31.48 -2.87 -11.44
CA SER A 122 32.46 -3.46 -12.37
C SER A 122 33.45 -2.43 -12.87
#